data_AF-A0A6L7KG86-F1
#
_entry.id   AF-A0A6L7KG86-F1
#
_cell.length_a   1.000
_cell.length_b   1.000
_cell.length_c   1.000
_cell.angle_alpha   90.00
_cell.angle_beta   90.00
_cell.angle_gamma   90.00
#
_symmetry.space_group_name_H-M   'P 1'
#
loop_
_entity.id
_entity.type
_entity.pdbx_description
1 polymer ?
#
loop_
_entity_poly.entity_id
_entity_poly.type
_entity_poly.pdbx_seq_one_letter_code
_entity_poly.pdbx_strand_id
1 'polypeptide(L)'
;MRARLQRCGRPAGGLDVNGGSRAGAAAEKAAMAKIGRNERCPCGSGRKYKHCCRHGDGTARAATAADRASALPAATPMGDRWVQTDLDRLSNRVRDLVWEGRLDEADAACLELRLRYPEVVDWVMRKAMVCEARGETELAIEYCERTIAWMDARPEEFEPASREPFVKDVERLRRSLGER
;
A
#
# COMPACT_ATOMS: atom_id res chain seq x y z
N MET A 1 27.75 -51.06 -10.21
CA MET A 1 27.68 -51.97 -9.04
C MET A 1 27.01 -51.24 -7.88
N ARG A 2 26.21 -51.96 -7.08
CA ARG A 2 25.25 -51.53 -6.02
C ARG A 2 23.86 -51.14 -6.56
N ALA A 3 22.73 -51.65 -6.06
CA ALA A 3 22.37 -52.88 -5.34
C ALA A 3 20.84 -53.00 -5.43
N ARG A 4 20.35 -54.24 -5.56
CA ARG A 4 18.95 -54.68 -5.47
C ARG A 4 18.17 -54.06 -4.30
N LEU A 5 16.89 -53.78 -4.52
CA LEU A 5 15.81 -54.20 -3.62
C LEU A 5 14.56 -54.60 -4.43
N GLN A 6 14.26 -55.90 -4.45
CA GLN A 6 12.92 -56.44 -4.67
C GLN A 6 12.25 -56.55 -3.30
N ARG A 7 10.96 -56.23 -3.18
CA ARG A 7 9.88 -57.21 -2.96
C ARG A 7 8.54 -56.55 -2.58
N CYS A 8 7.47 -57.22 -3.06
CA CYS A 8 6.19 -57.49 -2.39
C CYS A 8 5.27 -56.28 -2.07
N GLY A 9 3.99 -56.25 -2.43
CA GLY A 9 3.11 -57.22 -3.06
C GLY A 9 1.71 -56.60 -3.23
N ARG A 10 0.99 -56.99 -4.30
CA ARG A 10 -0.46 -56.84 -4.43
C ARG A 10 -1.13 -58.10 -3.87
N PRO A 11 -2.34 -57.97 -3.29
CA PRO A 11 -3.57 -58.36 -4.01
C PRO A 11 -4.63 -57.23 -3.92
N ALA A 12 -5.47 -56.91 -4.90
CA ALA A 12 -6.38 -57.67 -5.78
C ALA A 12 -7.72 -58.07 -5.13
N GLY A 13 -8.81 -57.44 -5.62
CA GLY A 13 -10.23 -57.82 -5.47
C GLY A 13 -11.00 -56.98 -4.44
N GLY A 14 -12.15 -56.35 -4.71
CA GLY A 14 -13.07 -56.30 -5.85
C GLY A 14 -13.96 -55.03 -5.72
N LEU A 15 -14.49 -54.46 -6.81
CA LEU A 15 -15.87 -54.67 -7.30
C LEU A 15 -16.90 -54.22 -6.22
N ASP A 16 -17.72 -53.18 -6.36
CA ASP A 16 -18.63 -52.89 -7.49
C ASP A 16 -19.37 -51.52 -7.29
N VAL A 17 -19.69 -50.90 -8.44
CA VAL A 17 -20.89 -50.14 -8.86
C VAL A 17 -21.37 -48.81 -8.22
N ASN A 18 -21.90 -47.98 -9.14
CA ASN A 18 -22.75 -46.78 -9.02
C ASN A 18 -22.05 -45.49 -8.58
N GLY A 19 -22.06 -44.37 -9.33
CA GLY A 19 -23.03 -43.88 -10.31
C GLY A 19 -23.38 -42.45 -9.90
N GLY A 20 -23.22 -41.47 -10.81
CA GLY A 20 -23.86 -40.16 -10.67
C GLY A 20 -22.94 -38.97 -10.39
N SER A 21 -22.74 -38.18 -11.44
CA SER A 21 -22.37 -36.77 -11.40
C SER A 21 -23.18 -35.98 -10.36
N ARG A 22 -22.52 -35.09 -9.60
CA ARG A 22 -22.85 -33.64 -9.47
C ARG A 22 -22.05 -32.96 -8.34
N ALA A 23 -21.68 -31.71 -8.61
CA ALA A 23 -21.33 -30.63 -7.67
C ALA A 23 -19.97 -30.76 -6.93
N GLY A 24 -18.95 -29.95 -7.19
CA GLY A 24 -19.01 -28.58 -7.70
C GLY A 24 -19.74 -27.64 -6.74
N ALA A 25 -19.63 -27.82 -5.42
CA ALA A 25 -20.26 -26.95 -4.43
C ALA A 25 -19.65 -27.07 -3.01
N ALA A 26 -18.31 -27.17 -2.89
CA ALA A 26 -17.66 -27.28 -1.57
C ALA A 26 -16.39 -26.41 -1.43
N ALA A 27 -16.28 -25.33 -2.20
CA ALA A 27 -15.15 -24.40 -2.12
C ALA A 27 -15.55 -22.93 -1.88
N GLU A 28 -16.83 -22.64 -1.60
CA GLU A 28 -17.34 -21.26 -1.56
C GLU A 28 -17.66 -20.72 -0.15
N LYS A 29 -17.37 -21.46 0.93
CA LYS A 29 -17.71 -21.02 2.29
C LYS A 29 -16.60 -21.16 3.33
N ALA A 30 -15.36 -20.93 2.94
CA ALA A 30 -14.26 -20.80 3.88
C ALA A 30 -13.30 -19.68 3.48
N ALA A 31 -13.62 -18.44 3.84
CA ALA A 31 -12.64 -17.43 4.29
C ALA A 31 -13.33 -16.08 4.49
N MET A 32 -14.17 -15.95 5.53
CA MET A 32 -14.38 -14.65 6.17
C MET A 32 -13.24 -14.37 7.16
N ALA A 33 -12.01 -14.72 6.75
CA ALA A 33 -10.80 -14.34 7.44
C ALA A 33 -10.59 -12.86 7.15
N LYS A 34 -10.41 -12.04 8.19
CA LYS A 34 -10.03 -10.63 8.07
C LYS A 34 -8.72 -10.58 7.27
N ILE A 35 -8.82 -10.36 5.96
CA ILE A 35 -7.66 -10.38 5.09
C ILE A 35 -6.69 -9.29 5.55
N GLY A 36 -5.43 -9.67 5.78
CA GLY A 36 -4.43 -8.76 6.31
C GLY A 36 -4.21 -7.58 5.34
N ARG A 37 -4.02 -6.37 5.87
CA ARG A 37 -3.84 -5.15 5.05
C ARG A 37 -2.70 -5.30 4.01
N ASN A 38 -1.69 -6.11 4.30
CA ASN A 38 -0.53 -6.33 3.42
C ASN A 38 -0.64 -7.61 2.55
N GLU A 39 -1.69 -8.43 2.71
CA GLU A 39 -1.90 -9.67 1.94
C GLU A 39 -2.24 -9.37 0.47
N ARG A 40 -2.06 -10.33 -0.44
CA ARG A 40 -2.46 -10.15 -1.86
C ARG A 40 -3.97 -9.96 -1.98
N CYS A 41 -4.42 -9.01 -2.81
CA CYS A 41 -5.87 -8.78 -2.99
C CYS A 41 -6.53 -9.96 -3.73
N PRO A 42 -7.67 -10.49 -3.24
CA PRO A 42 -8.41 -11.58 -3.87
C PRO A 42 -9.08 -11.20 -5.20
N CYS A 43 -9.05 -9.93 -5.63
CA CYS A 43 -9.57 -9.53 -6.95
C CYS A 43 -8.69 -9.97 -8.14
N GLY A 44 -7.55 -10.62 -7.88
CA GLY A 44 -6.64 -11.09 -8.92
C GLY A 44 -5.66 -10.04 -9.44
N SER A 45 -5.61 -8.83 -8.87
CA SER A 45 -4.69 -7.76 -9.34
C SER A 45 -3.22 -7.98 -8.98
N GLY A 46 -2.90 -8.95 -8.13
CA GLY A 46 -1.53 -9.21 -7.65
C GLY A 46 -0.99 -8.21 -6.62
N ARG A 47 -1.69 -7.07 -6.39
CA ARG A 47 -1.30 -5.99 -5.45
C ARG A 47 -1.70 -6.30 -3.99
N LYS A 48 -1.08 -5.64 -3.01
CA LYS A 48 -1.47 -5.75 -1.59
C LYS A 48 -2.90 -5.23 -1.36
N TYR A 49 -3.66 -5.84 -0.46
CA TYR A 49 -5.08 -5.57 -0.22
C TYR A 49 -5.33 -4.09 0.13
N LYS A 50 -4.48 -3.50 0.97
CA LYS A 50 -4.56 -2.08 1.31
C LYS A 50 -4.33 -1.14 0.13
N HIS A 51 -3.71 -1.56 -0.98
CA HIS A 51 -3.44 -0.69 -2.13
C HIS A 51 -4.32 -1.02 -3.34
N CYS A 52 -5.34 -1.85 -3.17
CA CYS A 52 -6.22 -2.24 -4.25
C CYS A 52 -7.68 -2.14 -3.80
N CYS A 53 -8.21 -3.21 -3.23
CA CYS A 53 -9.64 -3.37 -3.01
C CYS A 53 -10.13 -2.65 -1.74
N ARG A 54 -9.20 -2.27 -0.85
CA ARG A 54 -9.52 -1.57 0.39
C ARG A 54 -9.80 -0.07 0.21
N HIS A 55 -9.35 0.53 -0.89
CA HIS A 55 -9.61 1.96 -1.18
C HIS A 55 -10.69 2.20 -2.25
N GLY A 56 -11.41 1.16 -2.69
CA GLY A 56 -12.71 1.36 -3.32
C GLY A 56 -12.75 1.73 -4.80
N ASP A 57 -11.67 1.60 -5.57
CA ASP A 57 -11.70 1.76 -7.03
C ASP A 57 -11.59 0.39 -7.73
N GLY A 58 -12.56 -0.47 -7.45
CA GLY A 58 -12.74 -1.75 -8.13
C GLY A 58 -13.62 -1.59 -9.36
N THR A 59 -13.09 -1.05 -10.47
CA THR A 59 -13.82 -1.06 -11.74
C THR A 59 -13.74 -2.43 -12.40
N ALA A 60 -14.83 -3.20 -12.30
CA ALA A 60 -15.34 -4.04 -13.39
C ALA A 60 -16.72 -4.62 -13.08
N ARG A 61 -17.78 -4.01 -13.65
CA ARG A 61 -18.73 -4.70 -14.55
C ARG A 61 -19.60 -3.69 -15.29
N ALA A 62 -19.84 -3.98 -16.57
CA ALA A 62 -20.56 -3.14 -17.52
C ALA A 62 -22.00 -2.86 -17.04
N ALA A 63 -22.29 -1.61 -16.70
CA ALA A 63 -23.65 -1.12 -16.51
C ALA A 63 -24.20 -0.64 -17.85
N THR A 64 -25.38 -1.13 -18.23
CA THR A 64 -26.09 -0.65 -19.41
C THR A 64 -26.70 0.73 -19.15
N ALA A 65 -27.06 1.45 -20.23
CA ALA A 65 -27.57 2.82 -20.16
C ALA A 65 -28.87 3.01 -19.34
N ALA A 66 -29.55 1.93 -18.95
CA ALA A 66 -30.80 1.97 -18.19
C ALA A 66 -30.62 2.13 -16.66
N ASP A 67 -29.42 1.88 -16.11
CA ASP A 67 -29.17 1.93 -14.66
C ASP A 67 -28.78 3.32 -14.12
N ARG A 68 -28.74 4.34 -14.99
CA ARG A 68 -28.27 5.70 -14.63
C ARG A 68 -29.34 6.65 -14.09
N ALA A 69 -30.54 6.17 -13.83
CA ALA A 69 -31.59 6.95 -13.18
C ALA A 69 -31.89 6.34 -11.81
N SER A 70 -31.52 7.06 -10.75
CA SER A 70 -31.86 6.78 -9.35
C SER A 70 -30.95 5.81 -8.58
N ALA A 71 -29.70 6.22 -8.37
CA ALA A 71 -28.94 5.78 -7.19
C ALA A 71 -28.01 6.91 -6.70
N LEU A 72 -28.55 7.80 -5.88
CA LEU A 72 -27.72 8.53 -4.92
C LEU A 72 -27.20 7.50 -3.91
N PRO A 73 -25.89 7.39 -3.64
CA PRO A 73 -25.43 6.46 -2.62
C PRO A 73 -25.97 6.92 -1.26
N ALA A 74 -26.73 6.03 -0.63
CA ALA A 74 -27.24 6.19 0.72
C ALA A 74 -26.11 6.63 1.65
N ALA A 75 -26.33 7.75 2.33
CA ALA A 75 -25.42 8.29 3.32
C ALA A 75 -25.15 7.23 4.42
N THR A 76 -23.90 6.83 4.56
CA THR A 76 -23.42 6.15 5.77
C THR A 76 -23.58 7.08 6.98
N PRO A 77 -23.94 6.55 8.17
CA PRO A 77 -24.18 7.37 9.36
C PRO A 77 -22.88 8.03 9.84
N MET A 78 -23.06 9.22 10.40
CA MET A 78 -22.06 10.13 10.97
C MET A 78 -21.03 9.40 11.86
N GLY A 79 -19.76 9.50 11.49
CA GLY A 79 -18.62 8.92 12.18
C GLY A 79 -17.37 8.98 11.28
N ASP A 80 -16.81 10.18 11.15
CA ASP A 80 -15.53 10.51 10.50
C ASP A 80 -15.31 10.04 9.06
N ARG A 81 -16.10 10.62 8.16
CA ARG A 81 -15.72 10.71 6.74
C ARG A 81 -14.74 11.86 6.57
N TRP A 82 -13.46 11.63 6.88
CA TRP A 82 -12.39 12.54 6.48
C TRP A 82 -12.48 12.74 4.95
N VAL A 83 -12.91 13.92 4.53
CA VAL A 83 -12.96 14.25 3.09
C VAL A 83 -11.50 14.37 2.66
N GLN A 84 -11.06 13.45 1.80
CA GLN A 84 -9.72 13.51 1.25
C GLN A 84 -9.54 14.85 0.53
N THR A 85 -8.67 15.69 1.06
CA THR A 85 -8.37 17.01 0.52
C THR A 85 -7.52 16.88 -0.74
N ASP A 86 -7.44 17.94 -1.55
CA ASP A 86 -6.51 17.98 -2.69
C ASP A 86 -5.05 17.82 -2.22
N LEU A 87 -4.72 18.37 -1.05
CA LEU A 87 -3.44 18.16 -0.37
C LEU A 87 -3.17 16.67 -0.08
N ASP A 88 -4.13 15.96 0.51
CA ASP A 88 -4.00 14.53 0.80
C ASP A 88 -3.76 13.71 -0.48
N ARG A 89 -4.42 14.07 -1.58
CA ARG A 89 -4.25 13.38 -2.86
C ARG A 89 -2.85 13.60 -3.42
N LEU A 90 -2.36 14.84 -3.46
CA LEU A 90 -1.02 15.14 -3.96
C LEU A 90 0.07 14.52 -3.06
N SER A 91 -0.08 14.64 -1.74
CA SER A 91 0.85 14.07 -0.76
C SER A 91 0.90 12.55 -0.87
N ASN A 92 -0.24 11.86 -1.03
CA ASN A 92 -0.26 10.41 -1.24
C ASN A 92 0.28 10.00 -2.61
N ARG A 93 0.02 10.78 -3.67
CA ARG A 93 0.56 10.52 -5.01
C ARG A 93 2.09 10.47 -5.02
N VAL A 94 2.76 11.37 -4.29
CA VAL A 94 4.23 11.29 -4.16
C VAL A 94 4.64 9.95 -3.57
N ARG A 95 4.00 9.53 -2.49
CA ARG A 95 4.36 8.26 -1.82
C ARG A 95 4.16 7.07 -2.75
N ASP A 96 3.05 7.04 -3.47
CA ASP A 96 2.73 5.97 -4.42
C ASP A 96 3.79 5.90 -5.53
N LEU A 97 4.22 7.06 -6.07
CA LEU A 97 5.28 7.12 -7.08
C LEU A 97 6.64 6.65 -6.55
N VAL A 98 6.99 7.00 -5.30
CA VAL A 98 8.19 6.46 -4.63
C VAL A 98 8.11 4.94 -4.50
N TRP A 99 6.95 4.42 -4.07
CA TRP A 99 6.74 2.97 -3.97
C TRP A 99 6.81 2.24 -5.30
N GLU A 100 6.40 2.90 -6.39
CA GLU A 100 6.51 2.40 -7.77
C GLU A 100 7.93 2.54 -8.35
N GLY A 101 8.87 3.21 -7.65
CA GLY A 101 10.22 3.50 -8.14
C GLY A 101 10.27 4.58 -9.22
N ARG A 102 9.18 5.33 -9.43
CA ARG A 102 9.06 6.40 -10.43
C ARG A 102 9.55 7.71 -9.84
N LEU A 103 10.84 7.77 -9.52
CA LEU A 103 11.42 8.81 -8.66
C LEU A 103 11.45 10.20 -9.28
N ASP A 104 11.56 10.32 -10.60
CA ASP A 104 11.50 11.63 -11.28
C ASP A 104 10.07 12.20 -11.27
N GLU A 105 9.07 11.34 -11.43
CA GLU A 105 7.66 11.75 -11.32
C GLU A 105 7.29 12.08 -9.88
N ALA A 106 7.83 11.33 -8.91
CA ALA A 106 7.68 11.64 -7.49
C ALA A 106 8.26 13.02 -7.17
N ASP A 107 9.42 13.36 -7.76
CA ASP A 107 10.03 14.67 -7.58
C ASP A 107 9.21 15.80 -8.21
N ALA A 108 8.69 15.59 -9.41
CA ALA A 108 7.78 16.53 -10.05
C ALA A 108 6.51 16.75 -9.20
N ALA A 109 5.95 15.69 -8.62
CA ALA A 109 4.79 15.80 -7.71
C ALA A 109 5.15 16.51 -6.39
N CYS A 110 6.37 16.34 -5.85
CA CYS A 110 6.87 17.14 -4.73
C CYS A 110 6.95 18.63 -5.06
N LEU A 111 7.41 18.98 -6.27
CA LEU A 111 7.47 20.36 -6.73
C LEU A 111 6.07 20.96 -6.88
N GLU A 112 5.12 20.21 -7.43
CA GLU A 112 3.71 20.62 -7.50
C GLU A 112 3.14 20.89 -6.11
N LEU A 113 3.39 20.01 -5.14
CA LEU A 113 2.96 20.14 -3.75
C LEU A 113 3.52 21.43 -3.12
N ARG A 114 4.81 21.72 -3.34
CA ARG A 114 5.47 22.95 -2.86
C ARG A 114 4.88 24.22 -3.49
N LEU A 115 4.53 24.17 -4.78
CA LEU A 115 3.98 25.33 -5.48
C LEU A 115 2.53 25.61 -5.09
N ARG A 116 1.73 24.57 -4.87
CA ARG A 116 0.31 24.70 -4.49
C ARG A 116 0.10 24.98 -3.01
N TYR A 117 0.93 24.38 -2.16
CA TYR A 117 0.82 24.46 -0.70
C TYR A 117 2.19 24.79 -0.09
N PRO A 118 2.77 25.97 -0.35
CA PRO A 118 4.06 26.35 0.23
C PRO A 118 4.05 26.41 1.76
N GLU A 119 2.88 26.62 2.36
CA GLU A 119 2.64 26.79 3.79
C GLU A 119 2.51 25.49 4.60
N VAL A 120 2.48 24.33 3.95
CA VAL A 120 2.36 23.04 4.64
C VAL A 120 3.69 22.30 4.66
N VAL A 121 3.96 21.56 5.72
CA VAL A 121 5.22 20.81 5.87
C VAL A 121 5.31 19.58 4.96
N ASP A 122 4.17 19.09 4.44
CA ASP A 122 4.09 17.87 3.63
C ASP A 122 5.09 17.84 2.47
N TRP A 123 5.28 18.93 1.73
CA TRP A 123 6.21 18.92 0.61
C TRP A 123 7.67 18.70 1.04
N VAL A 124 8.06 19.21 2.21
CA VAL A 124 9.40 18.99 2.78
C VAL A 124 9.55 17.52 3.17
N MET A 125 8.55 16.96 3.86
CA MET A 125 8.51 15.55 4.27
C MET A 125 8.58 14.61 3.06
N ARG A 126 7.83 14.93 2.00
CA ARG A 126 7.80 14.14 0.77
C ARG A 126 9.10 14.24 -0.01
N LYS A 127 9.75 15.41 -0.03
CA LYS A 127 11.06 15.56 -0.68
C LYS A 127 12.16 14.77 0.03
N ALA A 128 12.16 14.71 1.37
CA ALA A 128 13.08 13.84 2.11
C ALA A 128 12.97 12.37 1.68
N MET A 129 11.73 11.86 1.59
CA MET A 129 11.44 10.51 1.12
C MET A 129 11.91 10.24 -0.31
N VAL A 130 11.72 11.20 -1.22
CA VAL A 130 12.18 11.07 -2.62
C VAL A 130 13.72 11.03 -2.68
N CYS A 131 14.41 11.92 -1.96
CA CYS A 131 15.88 11.93 -1.92
C CYS A 131 16.45 10.63 -1.34
N GLU A 132 15.85 10.10 -0.26
CA GLU A 132 16.27 8.82 0.31
C GLU A 132 16.11 7.68 -0.72
N ALA A 133 14.97 7.61 -1.41
CA ALA A 133 14.72 6.60 -2.43
C ALA A 133 15.67 6.71 -3.64
N ARG A 134 16.17 7.92 -3.96
CA ARG A 134 17.19 8.17 -4.99
C ARG A 134 18.61 7.81 -4.55
N GLY A 135 18.82 7.53 -3.26
CA GLY A 135 20.15 7.32 -2.68
C GLY A 135 20.91 8.63 -2.42
N GLU A 136 20.26 9.78 -2.60
CA GLU A 136 20.80 11.13 -2.34
C GLU A 136 20.80 11.39 -0.84
N THR A 137 21.71 10.73 -0.12
CA THR A 137 21.65 10.56 1.33
C THR A 137 21.82 11.88 2.07
N GLU A 138 22.74 12.72 1.60
CA GLU A 138 23.00 14.06 2.14
C GLU A 138 21.79 14.98 1.98
N LEU A 139 21.15 14.96 0.81
CA LEU A 139 19.92 15.73 0.57
C LEU A 139 18.76 15.20 1.42
N ALA A 140 18.63 13.89 1.57
CA ALA A 140 17.61 13.30 2.43
C ALA A 140 17.76 13.78 3.89
N ILE A 141 19.00 13.84 4.41
CA ILE A 141 19.30 14.41 5.73
C ILE A 141 18.88 15.88 5.80
N GLU A 142 19.27 16.70 4.81
CA GLU A 142 18.91 18.13 4.76
C GLU A 142 17.39 18.33 4.86
N TYR A 143 16.61 17.58 4.08
CA TYR A 143 15.16 17.70 4.09
C TYR A 143 14.51 17.15 5.38
N CYS A 144 15.06 16.12 6.00
CA CYS A 144 14.63 15.69 7.33
C CYS A 144 14.90 16.77 8.39
N GLU A 145 16.08 17.38 8.40
CA GLU A 145 16.42 18.46 9.33
C GLU A 145 15.54 19.69 9.12
N ARG A 146 15.23 20.04 7.87
CA ARG A 146 14.27 21.11 7.56
C ARG A 146 12.87 20.80 8.06
N THR A 147 12.44 19.53 7.99
CA THR A 147 11.15 19.09 8.55
C THR A 147 11.14 19.26 10.08
N ILE A 148 12.21 18.82 10.75
CA ILE A 148 12.36 18.98 12.21
C ILE A 148 12.32 20.46 12.59
N ALA A 149 13.09 21.31 11.91
CA ALA A 149 13.12 22.75 12.16
C ALA A 149 11.75 23.41 11.91
N TRP A 150 10.99 22.95 10.92
CA TRP A 150 9.63 23.43 10.66
C TRP A 150 8.70 23.14 11.84
N MET A 151 8.74 21.91 12.36
CA MET A 151 7.90 21.45 13.47
C MET A 151 8.31 22.13 14.79
N ASP A 152 9.61 22.25 15.07
CA ASP A 152 10.14 22.91 16.27
C ASP A 152 9.79 24.41 16.30
N ALA A 153 9.62 25.04 15.13
CA ALA A 153 9.18 26.43 15.02
C ALA A 153 7.66 26.62 15.23
N ARG A 154 6.87 25.54 15.33
CA ARG A 154 5.40 25.54 15.47
C ARG A 154 4.93 24.54 16.54
N PRO A 155 5.35 24.69 17.80
CA PRO A 155 5.02 23.77 18.88
C PRO A 155 3.51 23.68 19.20
N GLU A 156 2.72 24.65 18.76
CA GLU A 156 1.26 24.67 18.86
C GLU A 156 0.55 23.78 17.83
N GLU A 157 1.19 23.52 16.68
CA GLU A 157 0.66 22.67 15.61
C GLU A 157 1.17 21.23 15.70
N PHE A 158 2.35 21.02 16.30
CA PHE A 158 3.03 19.72 16.33
C PHE A 158 3.44 19.34 17.75
N GLU A 159 3.04 18.15 18.17
CA GLU A 159 3.58 17.56 19.40
C GLU A 159 5.08 17.24 19.21
N PRO A 160 5.92 17.33 20.27
CA PRO A 160 7.35 17.02 20.18
C PRO A 160 7.65 15.61 19.63
N ALA A 161 6.75 14.65 19.83
CA ALA A 161 6.88 13.29 19.29
C ALA A 161 6.78 13.23 17.75
N SER A 162 6.14 14.22 17.11
CA SER A 162 5.92 14.27 15.66
C SER A 162 7.22 14.33 14.86
N ARG A 163 8.28 14.90 15.44
CA ARG A 163 9.61 15.02 14.81
C ARG A 163 10.49 13.77 14.98
N GLU A 164 10.15 12.87 15.90
CA GLU A 164 10.97 11.69 16.20
C GLU A 164 11.26 10.78 15.00
N PRO A 165 10.32 10.51 14.08
CA PRO A 165 10.62 9.72 12.89
C PRO A 165 11.74 10.33 12.05
N PHE A 166 11.72 11.66 11.87
CA PHE A 166 12.72 12.39 11.10
C PHE A 166 14.08 12.40 11.81
N VAL A 167 14.10 12.51 13.15
CA VAL A 167 15.35 12.38 13.93
C VAL A 167 15.97 11.00 13.71
N LYS A 168 15.16 9.93 13.82
CA LYS A 168 15.61 8.55 13.58
C LYS A 168 16.09 8.34 12.14
N ASP A 169 15.44 8.98 11.16
CA ASP A 169 15.87 8.96 9.77
C ASP A 169 17.23 9.64 9.60
N VAL A 170 17.45 10.82 10.18
CA VAL A 170 18.75 11.53 10.15
C VAL A 170 19.85 10.68 10.77
N GLU A 171 19.62 10.08 11.94
CA GLU A 171 20.60 9.20 12.61
C GLU A 171 20.95 7.98 11.74
N ARG A 172 19.94 7.33 11.15
CA ARG A 172 20.14 6.18 10.24
C ARG A 172 20.97 6.60 9.03
N LEU A 173 20.60 7.69 8.37
CA LEU A 173 21.24 8.16 7.14
C LEU A 173 22.69 8.58 7.41
N ARG A 174 22.95 9.29 8.51
CA ARG A 174 24.32 9.66 8.92
C ARG A 174 25.21 8.45 9.15
N ARG A 175 24.69 7.40 9.78
CA ARG A 175 25.43 6.14 9.94
C ARG A 175 25.81 5.55 8.58
N SER A 176 24.89 5.54 7.62
CA SER A 176 25.14 5.01 6.28
C SER A 176 26.15 5.81 5.44
N LEU A 177 26.43 7.07 5.81
CA LEU A 177 27.49 7.87 5.20
C LEU A 177 28.87 7.56 5.81
N GLY A 178 28.92 7.28 7.12
CA GLY A 178 30.16 6.90 7.79
C GLY A 178 30.63 5.47 7.51
N GLU A 179 29.75 4.61 7.02
CA GLU A 179 30.04 3.23 6.61
C GLU A 179 30.43 3.08 5.12
N ARG A 180 30.41 4.18 4.35
CA ARG A 180 30.77 4.24 2.93
C ARG A 180 32.23 4.66 2.73
#